data_AF-A0A4R7WXR4-F1
#
_entry.id   AF-A0A4R7WXR4-F1
#
_cell.length_a   1.000
_cell.length_b   1.000
_cell.length_c   1.000
_cell.angle_alpha   90.00
_cell.angle_beta   90.00
_cell.angle_gamma   90.00
#
_symmetry.space_group_name_H-M   'P 1'
#
loop_
_entity.id
_entity.type
_entity.pdbx_description
1 polymer ?
#
loop_
_entity_poly.entity_id
_entity_poly.type
_entity_poly.pdbx_seq_one_letter_code
_entity_poly.pdbx_strand_id
1 'polypeptide(L)'
;MEKITQFPSPGRPRGSSQGYFRALINDKPFTTTHLQGHLCLRSELAGERTCKIWKVHATGKVAWRRTVFGFFIDQSLEPGTYDLVRNERLTAVYHLTPRQQAQVYHSRDFQHGSVTLHECDAHTGRLRGAFEFSMSAIDFTVSQGEFDLRCRPAEPFEPLAD
;
A
#
# COMPACT_ATOMS: atom_id res chain seq x y z
N MET A 1 -12.81 19.29 18.32
CA MET A 1 -12.90 17.82 18.23
C MET A 1 -12.98 17.46 16.77
N GLU A 2 -11.82 17.14 16.18
CA GLU A 2 -11.66 16.97 14.74
C GLU A 2 -12.26 15.64 14.27
N LYS A 3 -13.01 15.73 13.17
CA LYS A 3 -13.75 14.63 12.56
C LYS A 3 -12.76 13.58 12.06
N ILE A 4 -12.92 12.36 12.59
CA ILE A 4 -12.32 11.13 12.07
C ILE A 4 -12.60 11.08 10.57
N THR A 5 -11.55 11.15 9.75
CA THR A 5 -11.61 10.96 8.31
C THR A 5 -11.99 9.50 8.05
N GLN A 6 -13.29 9.22 7.99
CA GLN A 6 -13.81 8.00 7.40
C GLN A 6 -13.34 7.96 5.95
N PHE A 7 -12.43 7.04 5.64
CA PHE A 7 -12.16 6.69 4.26
C PHE A 7 -13.48 6.24 3.62
N PRO A 8 -13.93 6.85 2.50
CA PRO A 8 -15.08 6.35 1.78
C PRO A 8 -14.75 4.93 1.32
N SER A 9 -15.57 3.96 1.71
CA SER A 9 -15.49 2.61 1.16
C SER A 9 -15.99 2.67 -0.28
N PRO A 10 -15.14 2.50 -1.31
CA PRO A 10 -15.64 2.39 -2.66
C PRO A 10 -16.18 0.96 -2.82
N GLY A 11 -17.37 0.84 -3.41
CA GLY A 11 -17.98 -0.43 -3.76
C GLY A 11 -17.00 -1.35 -4.48
N ARG A 12 -17.11 -2.66 -4.22
CA ARG A 12 -16.28 -3.73 -4.79
C ARG A 12 -16.20 -3.64 -6.33
N PRO A 13 -15.00 -3.50 -6.91
CA PRO A 13 -14.70 -4.11 -8.19
C PRO A 13 -14.14 -5.51 -7.89
N ARG A 14 -14.85 -6.57 -8.32
CA ARG A 14 -14.34 -7.94 -8.31
C ARG A 14 -13.31 -8.12 -9.43
N GLY A 15 -12.13 -7.56 -9.25
CA GLY A 15 -10.94 -7.94 -9.99
C GLY A 15 -9.90 -8.39 -8.99
N SER A 16 -9.66 -9.69 -8.87
CA SER A 16 -8.42 -10.15 -8.24
C SER A 16 -7.26 -9.60 -9.08
N SER A 17 -6.36 -8.83 -8.48
CA SER A 17 -5.08 -8.56 -9.11
C SER A 17 -4.35 -9.90 -9.23
N GLN A 18 -3.93 -10.27 -10.44
CA GLN A 18 -3.00 -11.40 -10.61
C GLN A 18 -1.67 -10.98 -9.97
N GLY A 19 -1.18 -11.79 -9.04
CA GLY A 19 0.04 -11.49 -8.31
C GLY A 19 0.12 -12.11 -6.93
N TYR A 20 1.17 -11.76 -6.20
CA TYR A 20 1.35 -12.10 -4.80
C TYR A 20 1.84 -10.89 -4.00
N PHE A 21 1.60 -10.98 -2.71
CA PHE A 21 2.14 -10.08 -1.71
C PHE A 21 2.48 -10.94 -0.50
N ARG A 22 3.71 -10.83 0.00
CA ARG A 22 4.19 -11.61 1.16
C ARG A 22 5.13 -10.77 2.00
N ALA A 23 5.20 -11.08 3.29
CA ALA A 23 6.12 -10.49 4.24
C ALA A 23 6.16 -11.33 5.52
N LEU A 24 7.18 -11.12 6.34
CA LEU A 24 7.23 -11.56 7.73
C LEU A 24 7.01 -10.34 8.64
N ILE A 25 6.09 -10.44 9.60
CA ILE A 25 5.86 -9.44 10.64
C ILE A 25 6.30 -10.05 11.97
N ASN A 26 7.37 -9.51 12.57
CA ASN A 26 8.02 -10.09 13.74
C ASN A 26 8.22 -11.61 13.56
N ASP A 27 8.84 -11.98 12.44
CA ASP A 27 9.12 -13.35 12.00
C ASP A 27 7.90 -14.26 11.74
N LYS A 28 6.68 -13.70 11.78
CA LYS A 28 5.45 -14.45 11.49
C LYS A 28 4.97 -14.14 10.07
N PRO A 29 4.60 -15.17 9.29
CA PRO A 29 4.19 -14.96 7.91
C PRO A 29 2.87 -14.19 7.84
N PHE A 30 2.83 -13.23 6.91
CA PHE A 30 1.59 -12.62 6.45
C PHE A 30 0.94 -13.50 5.40
N THR A 31 -0.25 -13.99 5.70
CA THR A 31 -1.08 -14.70 4.72
C THR A 31 -2.03 -13.70 4.05
N THR A 32 -1.72 -13.35 2.81
CA THR A 32 -2.56 -12.50 1.97
C THR A 32 -3.88 -13.18 1.66
N THR A 33 -4.99 -12.51 1.95
CA THR A 33 -6.35 -12.98 1.66
C THR A 33 -7.00 -12.21 0.52
N HIS A 34 -6.57 -10.96 0.32
CA HIS A 34 -7.07 -10.08 -0.74
C HIS A 34 -5.94 -9.15 -1.16
N LEU A 35 -5.72 -9.04 -2.47
CA LEU A 35 -4.69 -8.19 -3.05
C LEU A 35 -5.30 -7.38 -4.20
N GLN A 36 -5.07 -6.07 -4.14
CA GLN A 36 -5.48 -5.13 -5.16
C GLN A 36 -4.30 -4.24 -5.55
N GLY A 37 -4.16 -4.02 -6.84
CA GLY A 37 -3.25 -3.05 -7.44
C GLY A 37 -4.01 -2.15 -8.38
N HIS A 38 -3.88 -0.84 -8.20
CA HIS A 38 -4.48 0.16 -9.06
C HIS A 38 -3.45 1.13 -9.60
N LEU A 39 -3.63 1.56 -10.84
CA LEU A 39 -2.98 2.74 -11.39
C LEU A 39 -4.04 3.84 -11.46
N CYS A 40 -3.92 4.87 -10.63
CA CYS A 40 -4.95 5.91 -10.49
C CYS A 40 -4.36 7.29 -10.24
N LEU A 41 -5.17 8.33 -10.39
CA LEU A 41 -4.79 9.68 -9.99
C LEU A 41 -4.88 9.81 -8.46
N ARG A 42 -3.93 10.51 -7.85
CA ARG A 42 -3.98 10.85 -6.43
C ARG A 42 -4.91 12.05 -6.22
N SER A 43 -6.10 11.82 -5.65
CA SER A 43 -7.14 12.85 -5.49
C SER A 43 -6.87 13.88 -4.38
N GLU A 44 -5.88 13.67 -3.51
CA GLU A 44 -5.61 14.51 -2.33
C GLU A 44 -4.73 15.75 -2.63
N LEU A 45 -4.35 15.97 -3.89
CA LEU A 45 -3.65 17.18 -4.36
C LEU A 45 -4.59 18.01 -5.24
N ALA A 46 -5.77 18.35 -4.71
CA ALA A 46 -6.60 19.44 -5.24
C ALA A 46 -5.86 20.76 -4.98
N GLY A 47 -4.81 21.00 -5.76
CA GLY A 47 -3.77 21.98 -5.52
C GLY A 47 -2.45 21.51 -6.13
N GLU A 48 -2.24 21.92 -7.37
CA GLU A 48 -0.96 21.96 -8.11
C GLU A 48 -0.38 20.71 -8.78
N ARG A 49 -0.58 19.46 -8.33
CA ARG A 49 -0.10 18.29 -9.13
C ARG A 49 -0.97 17.04 -9.00
N THR A 50 -1.85 16.83 -9.98
CA THR A 50 -2.48 15.54 -10.21
C THR A 50 -1.42 14.52 -10.67
N CYS A 51 -0.82 13.76 -9.73
CA CYS A 51 0.13 12.71 -10.08
C CYS A 51 -0.58 11.36 -10.20
N LYS A 52 -0.19 10.58 -11.23
CA LYS A 52 -0.57 9.17 -11.33
C LYS A 52 0.25 8.39 -10.31
N ILE A 53 -0.41 7.49 -9.61
CA ILE A 53 0.20 6.64 -8.60
C ILE A 53 -0.18 5.19 -8.82
N TRP A 54 0.73 4.31 -8.44
CA TRP A 54 0.41 2.93 -8.11
C TRP A 54 -0.13 2.85 -6.69
N LYS A 55 -1.28 2.22 -6.52
CA LYS A 55 -1.89 1.92 -5.23
C LYS A 55 -1.94 0.41 -5.04
N VAL A 56 -1.10 -0.12 -4.17
CA VAL A 56 -1.11 -1.52 -3.75
C VAL A 56 -1.83 -1.61 -2.42
N HIS A 57 -2.79 -2.52 -2.32
CA HIS A 57 -3.55 -2.77 -1.11
C HIS A 57 -3.63 -4.26 -0.84
N ALA A 58 -2.94 -4.73 0.19
CA ALA A 58 -2.90 -6.12 0.59
C ALA A 58 -3.59 -6.27 1.95
N THR A 59 -4.66 -7.07 2.00
CA THR A 59 -5.34 -7.43 3.24
C THR A 59 -5.08 -8.91 3.53
N GLY A 60 -4.74 -9.21 4.77
CA GLY A 60 -4.42 -10.56 5.18
C GLY A 60 -4.43 -10.73 6.69
N LYS A 61 -3.74 -11.77 7.14
CA LYS A 61 -3.62 -12.11 8.54
C LYS A 61 -2.17 -12.38 8.91
N VAL A 62 -1.83 -12.01 10.14
CA VAL A 62 -0.62 -12.47 10.82
C VAL A 62 -1.11 -13.19 12.08
N ALA A 63 -0.86 -14.50 12.16
CA ALA A 63 -1.55 -15.38 13.09
C ALA A 63 -3.08 -15.19 13.02
N TRP A 64 -3.70 -14.61 14.06
CA TRP A 64 -5.15 -14.39 14.17
C TRP A 64 -5.58 -12.94 13.85
N ARG A 65 -4.63 -12.02 13.63
CA ARG A 65 -4.90 -10.58 13.54
C ARG A 65 -5.05 -10.15 12.10
N ARG A 66 -6.17 -9.51 11.77
CA ARG A 66 -6.34 -8.83 10.49
C ARG A 66 -5.30 -7.72 10.37
N THR A 67 -4.60 -7.73 9.26
CA THR A 67 -3.51 -6.82 8.94
C THR A 67 -3.70 -6.32 7.52
N VAL A 68 -3.43 -5.03 7.30
CA VAL A 68 -3.53 -4.40 5.98
C VAL A 68 -2.26 -3.63 5.69
N PHE A 69 -1.75 -3.79 4.46
CA PHE A 69 -0.70 -2.96 3.88
C PHE A 69 -1.29 -2.12 2.76
N GLY A 70 -0.94 -0.84 2.74
CA GLY A 70 -1.17 0.09 1.64
C GLY A 70 0.15 0.68 1.17
N PHE A 71 0.46 0.59 -0.13
CA PHE A 71 1.55 1.34 -0.74
C PHE A 71 0.99 2.30 -1.77
N PHE A 72 1.46 3.54 -1.73
CA PHE A 72 1.16 4.60 -2.67
C PHE A 72 2.48 5.06 -3.26
N ILE A 73 2.69 4.76 -4.55
CA ILE A 73 3.96 4.91 -5.23
C ILE A 73 3.75 5.85 -6.41
N ASP A 74 4.47 6.97 -6.47
CA ASP A 74 4.43 7.84 -7.63
C ASP A 74 4.82 7.03 -8.89
N GLN A 75 4.00 7.13 -9.93
CA GLN A 75 4.21 6.36 -11.16
C GLN A 75 5.50 6.75 -11.89
N SER A 76 6.03 7.94 -11.62
CA SER A 76 7.30 8.42 -12.19
C SER A 76 8.55 7.87 -11.51
N LEU A 77 8.41 7.09 -10.42
CA LEU A 77 9.56 6.41 -9.83
C LEU A 77 10.05 5.29 -10.76
N GLU A 78 11.35 5.34 -11.04
CA GLU A 78 12.05 4.30 -11.78
C GLU A 78 12.38 3.10 -10.87
N PRO A 79 12.79 1.95 -11.41
CA PRO A 79 13.38 0.89 -10.61
C PRO A 79 14.58 1.39 -9.82
N GLY A 80 14.64 1.05 -8.53
CA GLY A 80 15.65 1.58 -7.61
C GLY A 80 15.30 1.32 -6.15
N THR A 81 16.22 1.64 -5.25
CA THR A 81 15.99 1.54 -3.80
C THR A 81 15.69 2.92 -3.23
N TYR A 82 14.62 3.01 -2.46
CA TYR A 82 14.11 4.25 -1.91
C TYR A 82 13.95 4.14 -0.39
N ASP A 83 14.32 5.21 0.31
CA ASP A 83 14.05 5.38 1.73
C ASP A 83 12.55 5.59 1.93
N LEU A 84 11.90 4.67 2.65
CA LEU A 84 10.46 4.70 2.85
C LEU A 84 10.03 5.79 3.84
N VAL A 85 10.92 6.18 4.76
CA VAL A 85 10.67 7.16 5.81
C VAL A 85 10.75 8.58 5.26
N ARG A 86 11.70 8.84 4.35
CA ARG A 86 12.03 10.19 3.87
C ARG A 86 11.48 10.53 2.49
N ASN A 87 11.06 9.55 1.69
CA ASN A 87 10.65 9.79 0.32
C ASN A 87 9.15 10.12 0.20
N GLU A 88 8.82 11.39 -0.08
CA GLU A 88 7.44 11.85 -0.23
C GLU A 88 6.69 11.24 -1.42
N ARG A 89 7.42 10.70 -2.41
CA ARG A 89 6.85 10.01 -3.58
C ARG A 89 6.43 8.56 -3.29
N LEU A 90 6.72 8.08 -2.09
CA LEU A 90 6.45 6.72 -1.66
C LEU A 90 5.88 6.73 -0.25
N THR A 91 4.63 6.29 -0.09
CA THR A 91 4.01 6.17 1.23
C THR A 91 3.60 4.73 1.47
N ALA A 92 4.06 4.15 2.56
CA ALA A 92 3.51 2.93 3.11
C ALA A 92 2.55 3.24 4.25
N VAL A 93 1.52 2.43 4.37
CA VAL A 93 0.53 2.49 5.42
C VAL A 93 0.31 1.07 5.93
N TYR A 94 0.47 0.88 7.23
CA TYR A 94 0.30 -0.39 7.91
C TYR A 94 -0.87 -0.27 8.89
N HIS A 95 -1.95 -1.03 8.66
CA HIS A 95 -3.06 -1.09 9.60
C HIS A 95 -3.00 -2.39 10.38
N LEU A 96 -2.91 -2.26 11.70
CA LEU A 96 -3.05 -3.35 12.65
C LEU A 96 -4.42 -3.23 13.33
N THR A 97 -5.23 -4.27 13.30
CA THR A 97 -6.50 -4.30 14.07
C THR A 97 -6.40 -5.29 15.23
N PRO A 98 -5.81 -4.90 16.39
CA PRO A 98 -5.88 -5.70 17.60
C PRO A 98 -7.25 -5.54 18.27
N ARG A 99 -8.09 -6.57 18.17
CA ARG A 99 -9.35 -6.83 18.92
C ARG A 99 -10.45 -5.75 18.90
N GLN A 100 -10.19 -4.47 19.24
CA GLN A 100 -11.21 -3.42 19.37
C GLN A 100 -10.84 -2.04 18.79
N GLN A 101 -9.55 -1.71 18.59
CA GLN A 101 -9.16 -0.40 18.06
C GLN A 101 -8.13 -0.57 16.94
N ALA A 102 -8.43 -0.01 15.76
CA ALA A 102 -7.49 -0.04 14.64
C ALA A 102 -6.34 0.95 14.91
N GLN A 103 -5.11 0.48 14.79
CA GLN A 103 -3.91 1.30 14.75
C GLN A 103 -3.46 1.43 13.29
N VAL A 104 -3.14 2.65 12.89
CA VAL A 104 -2.68 2.98 11.56
C VAL A 104 -1.31 3.65 11.70
N TYR A 105 -0.31 3.08 11.04
CA TYR A 105 1.04 3.62 10.99
C TYR A 105 1.36 4.00 9.55
N HIS A 106 1.85 5.22 9.34
CA HIS A 106 2.33 5.71 8.06
C HIS A 106 3.85 5.58 7.99
N SER A 107 4.41 5.63 6.79
CA SER A 107 5.86 5.49 6.62
C SER A 107 6.70 6.54 7.36
N ARG A 108 6.14 7.73 7.61
CA ARG A 108 6.76 8.77 8.45
C ARG A 108 6.91 8.36 9.92
N ASP A 109 6.10 7.41 10.38
CA ASP A 109 6.12 6.89 11.74
C ASP A 109 7.17 5.78 11.90
N PHE A 110 7.75 5.30 10.79
CA PHE A 110 8.77 4.26 10.81
C PHE A 110 10.12 4.85 11.18
N GLN A 111 10.91 4.09 11.95
CA GLN A 111 12.27 4.49 12.32
C GLN A 111 13.28 4.10 11.24
N HIS A 112 13.02 2.97 10.57
CA HIS A 112 13.77 2.53 9.40
C HIS A 112 12.80 1.93 8.38
N GLY A 113 13.10 2.09 7.10
CA GLY A 113 12.38 1.37 6.06
C GLY A 113 12.91 1.65 4.67
N SER A 114 12.80 0.66 3.81
CA SER A 114 13.20 0.74 2.41
C SER A 114 12.19 0.03 1.51
N VAL A 115 12.11 0.49 0.27
CA VAL A 115 11.43 -0.22 -0.81
C VAL A 115 12.37 -0.25 -2.00
N THR A 116 12.55 -1.45 -2.54
CA THR A 116 13.28 -1.66 -3.79
C THR A 116 12.29 -1.97 -4.89
N LEU A 117 12.14 -1.06 -5.84
CA LEU A 117 11.34 -1.26 -7.03
C LEU A 117 12.18 -1.99 -8.08
N HIS A 118 11.73 -3.17 -8.49
CA HIS A 118 12.38 -3.97 -9.53
C HIS A 118 11.76 -3.76 -10.90
N GLU A 119 10.46 -3.45 -10.96
CA GLU A 119 9.72 -3.20 -12.19
C GLU A 119 8.57 -2.23 -11.93
N CYS A 120 8.47 -1.19 -12.78
CA CYS A 120 7.42 -0.16 -12.73
C CYS A 120 6.94 0.16 -14.16
N ASP A 121 6.25 -0.78 -14.79
CA ASP A 121 5.83 -0.65 -16.19
C ASP A 121 4.35 -0.21 -16.28
N ALA A 122 4.15 1.09 -16.52
CA ALA A 122 2.84 1.71 -16.69
C ALA A 122 2.08 1.23 -17.93
N HIS A 123 2.77 0.72 -18.96
CA HIS A 123 2.14 0.23 -20.17
C HIS A 123 1.52 -1.15 -19.95
N THR A 124 2.26 -2.06 -19.30
CA THR A 124 1.73 -3.41 -18.99
C THR A 124 0.95 -3.48 -17.69
N GLY A 125 1.14 -2.48 -16.82
CA GLY A 125 0.61 -2.42 -15.46
C GLY A 125 1.41 -3.26 -14.46
N ARG A 126 2.60 -3.76 -14.83
CA ARG A 126 3.43 -4.58 -13.94
C ARG A 126 4.13 -3.73 -12.89
N LEU A 127 4.00 -4.17 -11.65
CA LEU A 127 4.66 -3.56 -10.51
C LEU A 127 5.26 -4.67 -9.64
N ARG A 128 6.59 -4.63 -9.48
CA ARG A 128 7.34 -5.60 -8.69
C ARG A 128 8.34 -4.91 -7.79
N GLY A 129 8.46 -5.38 -6.55
CA GLY A 129 9.42 -4.85 -5.61
C GLY A 129 9.52 -5.64 -4.33
N ALA A 130 10.51 -5.26 -3.53
CA ALA A 130 10.73 -5.74 -2.18
C ALA A 130 10.63 -4.57 -1.20
N PHE A 131 10.34 -4.87 0.07
CA PHE A 131 10.24 -3.87 1.11
C PHE A 131 10.55 -4.44 2.49
N GLU A 132 11.00 -3.55 3.36
CA GLU A 132 11.21 -3.82 4.78
C GLU A 132 11.05 -2.52 5.55
N PHE A 133 10.60 -2.61 6.80
CA PHE A 133 10.54 -1.46 7.70
C PHE A 133 10.41 -1.90 9.15
N SER A 134 10.78 -1.02 10.06
CA SER A 134 10.71 -1.29 11.50
C SER A 134 10.32 -0.05 12.30
N MET A 135 9.74 -0.34 13.46
CA MET A 135 9.41 0.58 14.53
C MET A 135 9.91 -0.05 15.84
N SER A 136 11.18 0.17 16.15
CA SER A 136 11.84 -0.26 17.40
C SER A 136 11.11 0.23 18.65
N ALA A 137 10.41 1.38 18.60
CA ALA A 137 9.63 1.89 19.74
C ALA A 137 8.53 0.91 20.24
N ILE A 138 8.13 -0.05 19.39
CA ILE A 138 7.10 -1.05 19.71
C ILE A 138 7.54 -2.48 19.34
N ASP A 139 8.85 -2.72 19.24
CA ASP A 139 9.44 -4.01 18.84
C ASP A 139 8.77 -4.61 17.60
N PHE A 140 8.61 -3.78 16.57
CA PHE A 140 7.92 -4.14 15.34
C PHE A 140 8.87 -4.11 14.15
N THR A 141 8.86 -5.19 13.36
CA THR A 141 9.66 -5.35 12.16
C THR A 141 8.83 -6.04 11.08
N VAL A 142 8.93 -5.52 9.86
CA VAL A 142 8.50 -6.18 8.63
C VAL A 142 9.73 -6.47 7.80
N SER A 143 9.94 -7.74 7.49
CA SER A 143 11.09 -8.24 6.73
C SER A 143 10.64 -9.16 5.60
N GLN A 144 11.52 -9.40 4.63
CA GLN A 144 11.26 -10.24 3.45
C GLN A 144 9.95 -9.85 2.74
N GLY A 145 9.62 -8.55 2.75
CA GLY A 145 8.45 -8.03 2.08
C GLY A 145 8.67 -8.07 0.59
N GLU A 146 7.72 -8.63 -0.15
CA GLU A 146 7.75 -8.69 -1.61
C GLU A 146 6.35 -8.55 -2.18
N PHE A 147 6.28 -7.89 -3.33
CA PHE A 147 5.08 -7.81 -4.15
C PHE A 147 5.43 -7.97 -5.63
N ASP A 148 4.57 -8.69 -6.34
CA ASP A 148 4.56 -8.78 -7.79
C ASP A 148 3.10 -8.84 -8.19
N LEU A 149 2.62 -7.80 -8.86
CA LEU A 149 1.22 -7.72 -9.25
C LEU A 149 1.03 -6.91 -10.51
N ARG A 150 -0.09 -7.20 -11.18
CA ARG A 150 -0.60 -6.36 -12.26
C ARG A 150 -1.61 -5.36 -11.70
N CYS A 151 -1.22 -4.10 -11.70
CA CYS A 151 -2.07 -2.97 -11.35
C CYS A 151 -2.96 -2.60 -12.53
N ARG A 152 -4.27 -2.53 -12.29
CA ARG A 152 -5.25 -2.14 -13.32
C ARG A 152 -5.56 -0.65 -13.20
N PRO A 153 -5.89 0.05 -14.31
CA PRO A 153 -6.47 1.38 -14.20
C PRO A 153 -7.65 1.34 -13.22
N ALA A 154 -7.73 2.31 -12.31
CA ALA A 154 -8.99 2.50 -11.60
C ALA A 154 -10.03 2.91 -12.65
N GLU A 155 -11.09 2.12 -12.83
CA GLU A 155 -12.16 2.52 -13.75
C GLU A 155 -12.70 3.88 -13.32
N PRO A 156 -12.95 4.80 -14.27
CA PRO A 156 -13.61 6.05 -13.94
C PRO A 156 -14.94 5.71 -13.25
N PHE A 157 -15.20 6.38 -12.13
CA PHE A 157 -16.54 6.43 -11.57
C PHE A 157 -17.43 7.06 -12.66
N GLU A 158 -18.23 6.26 -13.37
CA GLU A 158 -19.34 6.83 -14.12
C GLU A 158 -20.28 7.44 -13.08
N PRO A 159 -20.51 8.77 -13.11
CA PRO A 159 -21.57 9.32 -12.29
C PRO A 159 -22.87 8.67 -12.78
N LEU A 160 -23.62 8.09 -11.85
CA LEU A 160 -25.02 7.74 -12.09
C LEU A 160 -25.68 8.99 -12.68
N ALA A 161 -26.11 8.91 -13.93
CA ALA A 161 -26.94 9.92 -14.53
C ALA A 161 -28.24 10.00 -13.69
N ASP A 162 -28.56 11.22 -13.25
CA ASP A 162 -29.82 11.55 -12.57
C ASP A 162 -31.04 11.17 -13.43
#